data_AF-A0ABD5M7I2-F1
#
_entry.id   AF-A0ABD5M7I2-F1
#
_cell.length_a   1.000
_cell.length_b   1.000
_cell.length_c   1.000
_cell.angle_alpha   90.00
_cell.angle_beta   90.00
_cell.angle_gamma   90.00
#
_symmetry.space_group_name_H-M   'P 1'
#
loop_
_entity.id
_entity.type
_entity.pdbx_description
1 polymer ?
#
loop_
_entity_poly.entity_id
_entity_poly.type
_entity_poly.pdbx_seq_one_letter_code
_entity_poly.pdbx_strand_id
1 'polypeptide(L)'
;MLQTGQTAPTFELPGASGGRIDTHGLAEYADNGWAVVLVSYPFDFHPVCTTQMCTLRDSETLSLLENTVVLGISTDSVYSHRAFAQKHRIDFPLLSDSGGHVAEAYGVRAEELDDHRGVARSTIFVVDPDRTVQFAWQSEETADEPDLEAVENAARCHGDECELPDGKSYL
;
A
#
# COMPACT_ATOMS: atom_id res chain seq x y z
N MET A 1 -13.31 -6.03 2.14
CA MET A 1 -11.91 -5.95 1.71
C MET A 1 -11.74 -6.68 0.39
N LEU A 2 -11.05 -6.10 -0.59
CA LEU A 2 -10.68 -6.80 -1.83
C LEU A 2 -9.88 -8.08 -1.53
N GLN A 3 -9.99 -9.06 -2.41
CA GLN A 3 -9.37 -10.37 -2.29
C GLN A 3 -8.49 -10.63 -3.51
N THR A 4 -7.55 -11.58 -3.39
CA THR A 4 -6.72 -12.04 -4.51
C THR A 4 -7.58 -12.47 -5.71
N GLY A 5 -7.09 -12.15 -6.92
CA GLY A 5 -7.77 -12.40 -8.19
C GLY A 5 -8.83 -11.36 -8.57
N GLN A 6 -9.16 -10.41 -7.69
CA GLN A 6 -10.09 -9.32 -8.02
C GLN A 6 -9.36 -8.17 -8.72
N THR A 7 -10.07 -7.47 -9.59
CA THR A 7 -9.55 -6.23 -10.19
C THR A 7 -9.59 -5.09 -9.18
N ALA A 8 -8.45 -4.46 -8.93
CA ALA A 8 -8.30 -3.27 -8.11
C ALA A 8 -9.00 -2.05 -8.78
N PRO A 9 -9.91 -1.36 -8.06
CA PRO A 9 -10.46 -0.09 -8.50
C PRO A 9 -9.37 0.94 -8.71
N THR A 10 -9.44 1.71 -9.80
CA THR A 10 -8.47 2.80 -10.02
C THR A 10 -8.76 3.98 -9.10
N PHE A 11 -7.73 4.79 -8.86
CA PHE A 11 -7.81 6.04 -8.11
C PHE A 11 -6.78 7.03 -8.67
N GLU A 12 -6.98 8.32 -8.37
CA GLU A 12 -5.99 9.37 -8.49
C GLU A 12 -6.05 10.23 -7.22
N LEU A 13 -4.94 10.34 -6.50
CA LEU A 13 -4.88 11.03 -5.21
C LEU A 13 -3.66 11.96 -5.12
N PRO A 14 -3.75 13.08 -4.39
CA PRO A 14 -2.58 13.88 -4.06
C PRO A 14 -1.68 13.11 -3.09
N GLY A 15 -0.41 13.00 -3.42
CA GLY A 15 0.61 12.30 -2.65
C GLY A 15 1.79 13.18 -2.27
N ALA A 16 2.41 12.89 -1.13
CA ALA A 16 3.65 13.52 -0.71
C ALA A 16 4.81 12.53 -0.84
N SER A 17 5.85 12.91 -1.58
CA SER A 17 7.14 12.19 -1.67
C SER A 17 8.27 13.18 -1.87
N GLY A 18 9.44 12.92 -1.29
CA GLY A 18 10.64 13.77 -1.46
C GLY A 18 10.43 15.25 -1.07
N GLY A 19 9.45 15.54 -0.20
CA GLY A 19 9.06 16.90 0.19
C GLY A 19 8.23 17.65 -0.85
N ARG A 20 7.86 17.02 -1.96
CA ARG A 20 6.96 17.53 -3.01
C ARG A 20 5.55 16.97 -2.82
N ILE A 21 4.59 17.60 -3.49
CA ILE A 21 3.22 17.12 -3.57
C ILE A 21 2.90 16.99 -5.05
N ASP A 22 2.57 15.78 -5.48
CA ASP A 22 2.25 15.43 -6.86
C ASP A 22 0.98 14.53 -6.86
N THR A 23 0.38 14.28 -8.02
CA THR A 23 -0.77 13.37 -8.13
C THR A 23 -0.28 11.98 -8.51
N HIS A 24 -0.83 10.95 -7.87
CA HIS A 24 -0.48 9.56 -8.12
C HIS A 24 -1.75 8.77 -8.42
N GLY A 25 -1.72 7.97 -9.48
CA GLY A 25 -2.83 7.11 -9.86
C GLY A 25 -2.41 5.65 -10.05
N LEU A 26 -3.29 4.72 -9.69
CA LEU A 26 -3.03 3.28 -9.89
C LEU A 26 -2.75 2.96 -11.36
N ALA A 27 -3.55 3.54 -12.27
CA ALA A 27 -3.43 3.30 -13.70
C ALA A 27 -2.08 3.76 -14.27
N GLU A 28 -1.51 4.86 -13.76
CA GLU A 28 -0.21 5.36 -14.21
C GLU A 28 0.91 4.31 -14.00
N TYR A 29 0.92 3.66 -12.84
CA TYR A 29 1.91 2.62 -12.55
C TYR A 29 1.65 1.36 -13.37
N ALA A 30 0.39 0.92 -13.42
CA ALA A 30 -0.02 -0.24 -14.18
C ALA A 30 0.33 -0.11 -15.68
N ASP A 31 0.04 1.04 -16.29
CA ASP A 31 0.35 1.32 -17.71
C ASP A 31 1.86 1.34 -18.01
N ASN A 32 2.69 1.64 -17.00
CA ASN A 32 4.15 1.54 -17.08
C ASN A 32 4.67 0.11 -16.84
N GLY A 33 3.79 -0.86 -16.63
CA GLY A 33 4.15 -2.24 -16.34
C GLY A 33 4.61 -2.46 -14.90
N TRP A 34 4.27 -1.55 -13.98
CA TRP A 34 4.74 -1.62 -12.59
C TRP A 34 3.70 -2.28 -11.68
N ALA A 35 4.18 -3.13 -10.77
CA ALA A 35 3.39 -3.60 -9.64
C ALA A 35 3.27 -2.50 -8.58
N VAL A 36 2.15 -2.49 -7.87
CA VAL A 36 1.86 -1.52 -6.80
C VAL A 36 1.62 -2.25 -5.49
N VAL A 37 2.51 -2.01 -4.52
CA VAL A 37 2.30 -2.40 -3.12
C VAL A 37 1.55 -1.26 -2.43
N LEU A 38 0.23 -1.40 -2.30
CA LEU A 38 -0.64 -0.41 -1.66
C LEU A 38 -0.81 -0.73 -0.18
N VAL A 39 -0.40 0.19 0.68
CA VAL A 39 -0.43 0.04 2.14
C VAL A 39 -1.39 1.05 2.72
N SER A 40 -2.57 0.60 3.14
CA SER A 40 -3.50 1.46 3.87
C SER A 40 -3.22 1.42 5.36
N TYR A 41 -3.33 2.56 6.03
CA TYR A 41 -3.14 2.66 7.48
C TYR A 41 -4.07 3.71 8.11
N PRO A 42 -4.39 3.60 9.41
CA PRO A 42 -5.33 4.52 10.06
C PRO A 42 -4.84 5.98 10.13
N PHE A 43 -3.63 6.21 10.68
CA PHE A 43 -3.17 7.55 11.03
C PHE A 43 -1.66 7.73 10.88
N ASP A 44 -1.25 8.89 10.38
CA ASP A 44 0.10 9.41 10.53
C ASP A 44 0.44 9.60 12.03
N PHE A 45 1.73 9.44 12.38
CA PHE A 45 2.27 9.64 13.73
C PHE A 45 1.69 8.75 14.84
N HIS A 46 0.74 7.86 14.55
CA HIS A 46 0.36 6.82 15.48
C HIS A 46 1.52 5.83 15.64
N PRO A 47 1.92 5.41 16.86
CA PRO A 47 3.15 4.65 17.08
C PRO A 47 3.23 3.36 16.26
N VAL A 48 2.12 2.65 16.15
CA VAL A 48 2.02 1.37 15.44
C VAL A 48 2.17 1.57 13.94
N CYS A 49 1.43 2.53 13.37
CA CYS A 49 1.53 2.89 11.96
C CYS A 49 2.94 3.41 11.65
N THR A 50 3.54 4.17 12.57
CA THR A 50 4.92 4.64 12.44
C THR A 50 5.89 3.47 12.33
N THR A 51 5.77 2.45 13.19
CA THR A 51 6.58 1.24 13.11
C THR A 51 6.37 0.54 11.77
N GLN A 52 5.12 0.27 11.38
CA GLN A 52 4.79 -0.40 10.12
C GLN A 52 5.41 0.31 8.90
N MET A 53 5.22 1.63 8.78
CA MET A 53 5.74 2.41 7.66
C MET A 53 7.27 2.51 7.68
N CYS A 54 7.90 2.53 8.86
CA CYS A 54 9.35 2.45 8.98
C CYS A 54 9.88 1.06 8.60
N THR A 55 9.21 -0.03 8.98
CA THR A 55 9.58 -1.39 8.60
C THR A 55 9.53 -1.57 7.08
N LEU A 56 8.51 -1.02 6.42
CA LEU A 56 8.42 -1.04 4.96
C LEU A 56 9.54 -0.22 4.31
N ARG A 57 9.85 0.97 4.84
CA ARG A 57 10.98 1.80 4.39
C ARG A 57 12.32 1.05 4.51
N ASP A 58 12.53 0.36 5.63
CA ASP A 58 13.77 -0.37 5.91
C ASP A 58 13.84 -1.74 5.21
N SER A 59 12.79 -2.13 4.49
CA SER A 59 12.75 -3.38 3.76
C SER A 59 13.68 -3.32 2.55
N GLU A 60 14.87 -3.92 2.70
CA GLU A 60 15.78 -4.15 1.56
C GLU A 60 15.05 -4.90 0.45
N THR A 61 14.23 -5.88 0.82
CA THR A 61 13.42 -6.68 -0.09
C THR A 61 12.56 -5.84 -1.02
N LEU A 62 11.74 -4.92 -0.50
CA LEU A 62 10.87 -4.09 -1.31
C LEU A 62 11.66 -3.06 -2.13
N SER A 63 12.78 -2.56 -1.61
CA SER A 63 13.61 -1.58 -2.30
C SER A 63 14.39 -2.12 -3.51
N LEU A 64 14.59 -3.45 -3.57
CA LEU A 64 15.30 -4.12 -4.65
C LEU A 64 14.38 -4.63 -5.78
N LEU A 65 13.06 -4.53 -5.60
CA LEU A 65 12.11 -4.93 -6.63
C LEU A 65 12.11 -3.93 -7.79
N GLU A 66 12.57 -4.40 -8.95
CA GLU A 66 12.44 -3.65 -10.19
C GLU A 66 10.95 -3.53 -10.57
N ASN A 67 10.59 -2.41 -11.22
CA ASN A 67 9.22 -2.15 -11.70
C ASN A 67 8.14 -2.31 -10.60
N THR A 68 8.45 -1.96 -9.35
CA THR A 68 7.50 -1.98 -8.25
C THR A 68 7.50 -0.64 -7.54
N VAL A 69 6.33 -0.16 -7.14
CA VAL A 69 6.18 1.04 -6.30
C VAL A 69 5.42 0.70 -5.01
N VAL A 70 5.88 1.25 -3.89
CA VAL A 70 5.13 1.25 -2.64
C VAL A 70 4.33 2.53 -2.54
N LEU A 71 3.05 2.45 -2.19
CA LEU A 71 2.18 3.61 -1.95
C LEU A 71 1.53 3.47 -0.58
N GLY A 72 1.79 4.40 0.32
CA GLY A 72 1.03 4.52 1.57
C GLY A 72 -0.25 5.31 1.34
N ILE A 73 -1.35 4.94 1.99
CA ILE A 73 -2.64 5.65 1.89
C ILE A 73 -3.35 5.74 3.24
N SER A 74 -3.76 6.95 3.63
CA SER A 74 -4.67 7.14 4.77
C SER A 74 -5.64 8.29 4.51
N THR A 75 -6.55 8.53 5.45
CA THR A 75 -7.46 9.68 5.41
C THR A 75 -6.81 10.99 5.85
N ASP A 76 -5.54 10.98 6.25
CA ASP A 76 -4.81 12.18 6.64
C ASP A 76 -4.58 13.10 5.45
N SER A 77 -4.36 14.39 5.74
CA SER A 77 -4.07 15.37 4.69
C SER A 77 -2.69 15.14 4.07
N VAL A 78 -2.54 15.50 2.79
CA VAL A 78 -1.24 15.46 2.10
C VAL A 78 -0.14 16.29 2.80
N TYR A 79 -0.52 17.32 3.57
CA TYR A 79 0.42 18.10 4.37
C TYR A 79 0.90 17.35 5.63
N SER A 80 0.01 16.57 6.26
CA SER A 80 0.37 15.64 7.34
C SER A 80 1.34 14.60 6.82
N HIS A 81 1.01 13.97 5.70
CA HIS A 81 1.86 12.99 5.03
C HIS A 81 3.24 13.53 4.73
N ARG A 82 3.34 14.75 4.19
CA ARG A 82 4.63 15.41 3.97
C ARG A 82 5.42 15.56 5.27
N ALA A 83 4.80 16.01 6.35
CA ALA A 83 5.47 16.17 7.64
C ALA A 83 5.89 14.81 8.24
N PHE A 84 5.04 13.79 8.11
CA PHE A 84 5.28 12.44 8.59
C PHE A 84 6.43 11.79 7.81
N ALA A 85 6.39 11.83 6.48
CA ALA A 85 7.45 11.34 5.62
C ALA A 85 8.79 12.04 5.88
N GLN A 86 8.79 13.37 6.06
CA GLN A 86 10.01 14.11 6.41
C GLN A 86 10.58 13.71 7.78
N LYS A 87 9.72 13.58 8.79
CA LYS A 87 10.15 13.22 10.15
C LYS A 87 10.72 11.80 10.21
N HIS A 88 10.11 10.86 9.48
CA HIS A 88 10.46 9.45 9.50
C HIS A 88 11.26 9.00 8.28
N ARG A 89 11.72 9.93 7.43
CA ARG A 89 12.51 9.64 6.21
C ARG A 89 11.86 8.60 5.30
N ILE A 90 10.54 8.63 5.20
CA ILE A 90 9.82 7.76 4.26
C ILE A 90 10.02 8.36 2.86
N ASP A 91 10.50 7.55 1.94
CA ASP A 91 10.92 7.93 0.59
C ASP A 91 9.88 7.57 -0.47
N PHE A 92 9.00 6.62 -0.20
CA PHE A 92 7.87 6.30 -1.05
C PHE A 92 6.67 7.26 -0.85
N PRO A 93 5.79 7.42 -1.87
CA PRO A 93 4.64 8.32 -1.79
C PRO A 93 3.62 7.93 -0.71
N LEU A 94 3.13 8.95 0.02
CA LEU A 94 2.00 8.85 0.95
C LEU A 94 0.81 9.66 0.42
N LEU A 95 -0.28 8.98 0.11
CA LEU A 95 -1.45 9.47 -0.61
C LEU A 95 -2.60 9.81 0.33
N SER A 96 -3.18 10.99 0.13
CA SER A 96 -4.27 11.50 0.95
C SER A 96 -5.64 11.09 0.38
N ASP A 97 -6.25 10.06 0.95
CA ASP A 97 -7.65 9.67 0.73
C ASP A 97 -8.58 10.39 1.70
N SER A 98 -8.52 11.73 1.72
CA SER A 98 -9.29 12.55 2.68
C SER A 98 -10.80 12.30 2.68
N GLY A 99 -11.37 11.77 1.60
CA GLY A 99 -12.77 11.37 1.50
C GLY A 99 -13.07 9.92 1.94
N GLY A 100 -12.03 9.08 2.11
CA GLY A 100 -12.15 7.65 2.40
C GLY A 100 -12.70 6.84 1.22
N HIS A 101 -12.66 7.38 -0.01
CA HIS A 101 -13.29 6.75 -1.18
C HIS A 101 -12.49 5.56 -1.66
N VAL A 102 -11.17 5.61 -1.59
CA VAL A 102 -10.32 4.46 -1.94
C VAL A 102 -10.45 3.41 -0.85
N ALA A 103 -10.42 3.81 0.43
CA ALA A 103 -10.64 2.89 1.54
C ALA A 103 -12.01 2.17 1.42
N GLU A 104 -13.05 2.87 0.99
CA GLU A 104 -14.38 2.29 0.74
C GLU A 104 -14.38 1.34 -0.46
N ALA A 105 -13.83 1.76 -1.60
CA ALA A 105 -13.76 0.95 -2.82
C ALA A 105 -12.93 -0.33 -2.63
N TYR A 106 -11.89 -0.28 -1.80
CA TYR A 106 -11.07 -1.42 -1.44
C TYR A 106 -11.67 -2.24 -0.28
N GLY A 107 -12.77 -1.77 0.30
CA GLY A 107 -13.50 -2.42 1.39
C GLY A 107 -12.69 -2.52 2.69
N VAL A 108 -11.84 -1.53 2.96
CA VAL A 108 -10.98 -1.42 4.14
C VAL A 108 -11.33 -0.25 5.05
N ARG A 109 -12.30 0.59 4.67
CA ARG A 109 -12.82 1.66 5.51
C ARG A 109 -13.49 1.10 6.78
N ALA A 110 -13.02 1.53 7.94
CA ALA A 110 -13.62 1.23 9.23
C ALA A 110 -14.79 2.17 9.50
N GLU A 111 -15.90 1.61 9.99
CA GLU A 111 -16.99 2.44 10.53
C GLU A 111 -16.51 3.21 11.77
N GLU A 112 -15.77 2.52 12.64
CA GLU A 112 -15.12 3.07 13.83
C GLU A 112 -13.84 2.26 14.13
N LEU A 113 -12.76 2.94 14.48
CA LEU A 113 -11.48 2.39 14.92
C LEU A 113 -10.83 3.40 15.87
N ASP A 114 -10.47 2.98 17.08
CA ASP A 114 -9.87 3.85 18.12
C ASP A 114 -10.64 5.17 18.34
N ASP A 115 -11.99 5.12 18.43
CA ASP A 115 -12.90 6.27 18.55
C ASP A 115 -12.95 7.21 17.31
N HIS A 116 -12.37 6.81 16.19
CA HIS A 116 -12.36 7.57 14.94
C HIS A 116 -13.18 6.86 13.87
N ARG A 117 -13.93 7.62 13.07
CA ARG A 117 -14.83 7.06 12.06
C ARG A 117 -14.32 7.27 10.65
N GLY A 118 -14.57 6.29 9.79
CA GLY A 118 -14.33 6.41 8.35
C GLY A 118 -12.87 6.37 7.94
N VAL A 119 -11.99 5.89 8.82
CA VAL A 119 -10.55 5.74 8.59
C VAL A 119 -10.24 4.40 7.91
N ALA A 120 -9.08 4.26 7.29
CA ALA A 120 -8.68 2.98 6.70
C ALA A 120 -8.18 2.01 7.78
N ARG A 121 -8.49 0.72 7.63
CA ARG A 121 -7.79 -0.34 8.39
C ARG A 121 -6.36 -0.51 7.87
N SER A 122 -5.48 -1.05 8.71
CA SER A 122 -4.13 -1.44 8.29
C SER A 122 -4.20 -2.63 7.34
N THR A 123 -3.90 -2.41 6.06
CA THR A 123 -3.91 -3.46 5.03
C THR A 123 -2.77 -3.32 4.05
N ILE A 124 -2.42 -4.43 3.40
CA ILE A 124 -1.49 -4.46 2.27
C ILE A 124 -2.18 -5.16 1.11
N PHE A 125 -2.15 -4.51 -0.04
CA PHE A 125 -2.46 -5.13 -1.32
C PHE A 125 -1.24 -5.10 -2.21
N VAL A 126 -1.03 -6.17 -2.96
CA VAL A 126 -0.13 -6.15 -4.12
C VAL A 126 -0.98 -6.24 -5.36
N VAL A 127 -0.87 -5.24 -6.21
CA VAL A 127 -1.65 -5.10 -7.45
C VAL A 127 -0.68 -5.17 -8.62
N ASP A 128 -0.90 -6.10 -9.54
CA ASP A 128 -0.07 -6.25 -10.73
C ASP A 128 -0.44 -5.21 -11.82
N PRO A 129 0.32 -5.15 -12.94
CA PRO A 129 0.04 -4.23 -14.05
C PRO A 129 -1.32 -4.45 -14.75
N ASP A 130 -1.92 -5.65 -14.67
CA ASP A 130 -3.27 -5.90 -15.16
C ASP A 130 -4.36 -5.41 -14.19
N ARG A 131 -3.93 -4.79 -13.07
CA ARG A 131 -4.73 -4.36 -11.93
C ARG A 131 -5.36 -5.53 -11.17
N THR A 132 -4.80 -6.72 -11.28
CA THR A 132 -5.25 -7.87 -10.49
C THR A 132 -4.58 -7.83 -9.12
N VAL A 133 -5.36 -8.02 -8.06
CA VAL A 133 -4.84 -8.16 -6.70
C VAL A 133 -4.16 -9.54 -6.61
N GLN A 134 -2.84 -9.56 -6.44
CA GLN A 134 -2.03 -10.76 -6.27
C GLN A 134 -1.89 -11.15 -4.79
N PHE A 135 -1.94 -10.17 -3.90
CA PHE A 135 -1.89 -10.37 -2.46
C PHE A 135 -2.82 -9.40 -1.73
N ALA A 136 -3.46 -9.89 -0.67
CA ALA A 136 -4.35 -9.11 0.17
C ALA A 136 -4.17 -9.56 1.63
N TRP A 137 -3.77 -8.62 2.49
CA TRP A 137 -3.59 -8.85 3.92
C TRP A 137 -4.19 -7.70 4.73
N GLN A 138 -4.79 -8.01 5.87
CA GLN A 138 -5.30 -7.05 6.84
C GLN A 138 -4.81 -7.45 8.21
N SER A 139 -4.33 -6.47 8.98
CA SER A 139 -4.01 -6.68 10.39
C SER A 139 -5.30 -6.95 11.18
N GLU A 140 -5.30 -8.00 11.99
CA GLU A 140 -6.40 -8.33 12.91
C GLU A 140 -6.19 -7.62 14.24
N GLU A 141 -4.93 -7.50 14.67
CA GLU A 141 -4.49 -6.81 15.87
C GLU A 141 -3.45 -5.74 15.57
N THR A 142 -3.35 -4.78 16.50
CA THR A 142 -2.44 -3.64 16.42
C THR A 142 -0.96 -4.03 16.25
N ALA A 143 -0.55 -5.22 16.68
CA ALA A 143 0.84 -5.68 16.60
C ALA A 143 1.11 -6.59 15.40
N ASP A 144 0.11 -6.86 14.55
CA ASP A 144 0.29 -7.77 13.43
C ASP A 144 1.21 -7.17 12.37
N GLU A 145 2.21 -7.96 11.98
CA GLU A 145 3.12 -7.63 10.90
C GLU A 145 2.79 -8.46 9.66
N PRO A 146 2.85 -7.85 8.47
CA PRO A 146 2.64 -8.57 7.22
C PRO A 146 3.83 -9.51 6.92
N ASP A 147 3.55 -10.60 6.22
CA ASP A 147 4.59 -11.43 5.61
C ASP A 147 5.21 -10.71 4.40
N LEU A 148 6.36 -10.07 4.60
CA LEU A 148 7.04 -9.30 3.56
C LEU A 148 7.60 -10.18 2.43
N GLU A 149 7.89 -11.45 2.68
CA GLU A 149 8.31 -12.40 1.63
C GLU A 149 7.13 -12.72 0.71
N ALA A 150 5.94 -12.92 1.28
CA ALA A 150 4.72 -13.09 0.50
C ALA A 150 4.38 -11.84 -0.34
N VAL A 151 4.58 -10.63 0.21
CA VAL A 151 4.42 -9.37 -0.53
C VAL A 151 5.40 -9.30 -1.71
N GLU A 152 6.67 -9.65 -1.48
CA GLU A 152 7.69 -9.66 -2.53
C GLU A 152 7.34 -10.63 -3.66
N ASN A 153 7.00 -11.87 -3.30
CA ASN A 153 6.65 -12.90 -4.26
C ASN A 153 5.44 -12.49 -5.10
N ALA A 154 4.43 -11.89 -4.48
CA ALA A 154 3.26 -11.37 -5.18
C ALA A 154 3.58 -10.19 -6.10
N ALA A 155 4.56 -9.35 -5.76
CA ALA A 155 4.97 -8.21 -6.59
C ALA A 155 5.71 -8.64 -7.86
N ARG A 156 6.26 -9.86 -7.86
CA ARG A 156 6.88 -10.52 -9.02
C ARG A 156 5.87 -11.29 -9.88
N CYS A 157 4.59 -11.33 -9.49
CA CYS A 157 3.53 -11.98 -10.26
C CYS A 157 2.88 -10.99 -11.24
N HIS A 158 2.69 -11.44 -12.47
CA HIS A 158 1.96 -10.72 -13.51
C HIS A 158 0.86 -11.64 -14.07
N GLY A 159 -0.39 -11.36 -13.72
CA GLY A 159 -1.51 -12.24 -14.09
C GLY A 159 -1.41 -13.64 -13.47
N ASP A 160 -1.49 -14.68 -14.30
CA ASP A 160 -1.32 -16.08 -13.90
C ASP A 160 0.16 -16.54 -13.89
N GLU A 161 1.09 -15.68 -14.31
CA GLU A 161 2.51 -16.00 -14.40
C GLU A 161 3.28 -15.37 -13.22
N CYS A 162 3.69 -16.20 -12.27
CA CYS A 162 4.54 -15.80 -11.15
C CYS A 162 6.00 -16.20 -11.39
N GLU A 163 6.89 -15.23 -11.51
CA GLU A 163 8.34 -15.47 -11.48
C GLU A 163 8.82 -15.59 -10.03
N LEU A 164 8.63 -16.77 -9.43
CA LEU A 164 9.09 -17.05 -8.08
C LEU A 164 10.61 -17.32 -8.03
N PRO A 165 11.32 -16.89 -6.97
CA PRO A 165 12.72 -17.27 -6.78
C PRO A 165 12.85 -18.81 -6.71
N ASP A 166 13.83 -19.36 -7.40
CA ASP A 166 14.19 -20.79 -7.40
C ASP A 166 13.16 -21.80 -7.96
N GLY A 167 12.34 -21.40 -8.93
CA GLY A 167 11.60 -22.36 -9.78
C GLY A 167 10.59 -23.24 -9.03
N LYS A 168 10.11 -22.78 -7.87
CA LYS A 168 9.02 -23.43 -7.14
C LYS A 168 7.70 -22.78 -7.54
N SER A 169 6.80 -23.58 -8.11
CA SER A 169 5.39 -23.25 -8.29
C SER A 169 4.63 -23.68 -7.04
N TYR A 170 3.93 -22.76 -6.37
CA TYR A 170 2.92 -23.12 -5.37
C TYR A 170 1.56 -23.28 -6.07
N LEU A 171 1.33 -24.47 -6.63
CA LEU A 171 0.00 -25.00 -6.94
C LEU A 171 -0.48 -25.88 -5.78
#